data_AF-A0A7S4CA50-F1
#
_entry.id   AF-A0A7S4CA50-F1
#
_cell.length_a   1.000
_cell.length_b   1.000
_cell.length_c   1.000
_cell.angle_alpha   90.00
_cell.angle_beta   90.00
_cell.angle_gamma   90.00
#
_symmetry.space_group_name_H-M   'P 1'
#
loop_
_entity.id
_entity.type
_entity.pdbx_description
1 polymer ?
#
loop_
_entity_poly.entity_id
_entity_poly.type
_entity_poly.pdbx_seq_one_letter_code
_entity_poly.pdbx_strand_id
1 'polypeptide(L)'
;AVFWIVDFVWATFEAWFCKVTVLEGPSIIPAASNEPAYICVTLAKNGARYWGGCWLSVATLAAKSPISHPFTAIVQHCGGVDKQPAKVEFIWKVNPSRKCVPTWTDTLLSSLERTASTTAAEASLVGKPVPSKAPPRFLLTGPYGGGLGGLEELSVLVFITAGVGITPAASVISAGQ
;
A
#
# COMPACT_ATOMS: atom_id res chain seq x y z
N ALA A 1 2.20 -22.67 18.27
CA ALA A 1 3.47 -21.94 18.46
C ALA A 1 4.40 -22.09 17.25
N VAL A 2 4.75 -23.32 16.85
CA VAL A 2 5.64 -23.58 15.70
C VAL A 2 5.15 -22.92 14.41
N PHE A 3 3.86 -23.03 14.09
CA PHE A 3 3.25 -22.36 12.93
C PHE A 3 3.54 -20.85 12.89
N TRP A 4 3.33 -20.13 14.00
CA TRP A 4 3.56 -18.69 14.11
C TRP A 4 5.05 -18.30 14.01
N ILE A 5 5.96 -19.17 14.48
CA ILE A 5 7.40 -18.93 14.36
C ILE A 5 7.84 -19.10 12.91
N VAL A 6 7.37 -20.16 12.23
CA VAL A 6 7.65 -20.39 10.81
C VAL A 6 7.10 -19.24 9.96
N ASP A 7 5.87 -18.80 10.24
CA ASP A 7 5.24 -17.67 9.55
C ASP A 7 6.03 -16.36 9.76
N PHE A 8 6.48 -16.09 10.99
CA PHE A 8 7.31 -14.93 11.30
C PHE A 8 8.68 -14.96 10.57
N VAL A 9 9.36 -16.11 10.58
CA VAL A 9 10.64 -16.29 9.88
C VAL A 9 10.45 -16.14 8.38
N TRP A 10 9.39 -16.72 7.83
CA TRP A 10 9.07 -16.61 6.41
C TRP A 10 8.73 -15.17 6.00
N ALA A 11 7.85 -14.49 6.73
CA ALA A 11 7.50 -13.09 6.47
C ALA A 11 8.72 -12.17 6.56
N THR A 12 9.61 -12.43 7.52
CA THR A 12 10.89 -11.70 7.64
C THR A 12 11.77 -11.99 6.41
N PHE A 13 11.99 -13.25 6.07
CA PHE A 13 12.76 -13.62 4.87
C PHE A 13 12.18 -12.95 3.62
N GLU A 14 10.87 -13.03 3.42
CA GLU A 14 10.17 -12.44 2.29
C GLU A 14 10.34 -10.91 2.24
N ALA A 15 10.28 -10.23 3.39
CA ALA A 15 10.49 -8.77 3.46
C ALA A 15 11.90 -8.38 2.99
N TRP A 16 12.92 -9.16 3.36
CA TRP A 16 14.32 -8.82 3.12
C TRP A 16 14.84 -9.30 1.76
N PHE A 17 14.37 -10.46 1.28
CA PHE A 17 14.90 -11.12 0.09
C PHE A 17 14.01 -10.97 -1.14
N CYS A 18 12.70 -10.75 -0.99
CA CYS A 18 11.84 -10.47 -2.14
C CYS A 18 11.80 -8.97 -2.41
N LYS A 19 12.57 -8.55 -3.41
CA LYS A 19 12.70 -7.13 -3.79
C LYS A 19 11.35 -6.52 -4.14
N VAL A 20 11.00 -5.45 -3.43
CA VAL A 20 9.90 -4.54 -3.76
C VAL A 20 10.44 -3.40 -4.59
N THR A 21 9.78 -3.10 -5.71
CA THR A 21 10.08 -1.99 -6.60
C THR A 21 8.94 -0.99 -6.55
N VAL A 22 9.26 0.30 -6.41
CA VAL A 22 8.26 1.37 -6.54
C VAL A 22 8.06 1.61 -8.03
N LEU A 23 6.86 1.32 -8.54
CA LEU A 23 6.49 1.57 -9.94
C LEU A 23 6.10 3.04 -10.11
N GLU A 24 5.16 3.48 -9.29
CA GLU A 24 4.73 4.87 -9.21
C GLU A 24 5.03 5.38 -7.82
N GLY A 25 5.81 6.46 -7.76
CA GLY A 25 6.20 7.10 -6.51
C GLY A 25 4.98 7.56 -5.71
N PRO A 26 5.14 7.76 -4.39
CA PRO A 26 4.05 8.23 -3.56
C PRO A 26 3.51 9.56 -4.10
N SER A 27 2.19 9.67 -4.20
CA SER A 27 1.47 10.88 -4.56
C SER A 27 0.51 11.27 -3.43
N ILE A 28 0.34 12.58 -3.25
CA ILE A 28 -0.56 13.14 -2.23
C ILE A 28 -1.84 13.59 -2.94
N ILE A 29 -2.94 12.93 -2.62
CA ILE A 29 -4.27 13.24 -3.15
C ILE A 29 -4.97 14.13 -2.12
N PRO A 30 -5.35 15.37 -2.48
CA PRO A 30 -6.12 16.23 -1.58
C PRO A 30 -7.49 15.60 -1.34
N ALA A 31 -8.02 15.78 -0.14
CA ALA A 31 -9.43 15.52 0.11
C ALA A 31 -10.21 16.84 0.03
N ALA A 32 -11.54 16.78 0.06
CA ALA A 32 -12.40 17.97 0.08
C ALA A 32 -12.04 18.91 1.26
N SER A 33 -12.45 20.18 1.23
CA SER A 33 -12.09 21.13 2.29
C SER A 33 -12.46 20.56 3.67
N ASN A 34 -11.47 20.48 4.58
CA ASN A 34 -11.53 19.89 5.92
C ASN A 34 -11.42 18.37 6.04
N GLU A 35 -11.13 17.65 4.96
CA GLU A 35 -10.85 16.21 5.05
C GLU A 35 -9.34 15.90 5.02
N PRO A 36 -8.90 14.81 5.68
CA PRO A 36 -7.51 14.39 5.60
C PRO A 36 -7.14 13.92 4.19
N ALA A 37 -5.94 14.30 3.73
CA ALA A 37 -5.39 13.86 2.45
C ALA A 37 -5.24 12.33 2.37
N TYR A 38 -5.04 11.83 1.15
CA TYR A 38 -4.69 10.44 0.90
C TYR A 38 -3.28 10.33 0.33
N ILE A 39 -2.60 9.23 0.63
CA ILE A 39 -1.33 8.86 0.03
C ILE A 39 -1.58 7.66 -0.87
N CYS A 40 -1.20 7.77 -2.14
CA CYS A 40 -1.26 6.66 -3.09
C CYS A 40 0.15 6.23 -3.48
N VAL A 41 0.41 4.92 -3.55
CA VAL A 41 1.68 4.36 -4.04
C VAL A 41 1.48 3.03 -4.74
N THR A 42 2.18 2.84 -5.86
CA THR A 42 2.13 1.59 -6.64
C THR A 42 3.44 0.84 -6.53
N LEU A 43 3.36 -0.41 -6.08
CA LEU A 43 4.48 -1.28 -5.76
C LEU A 43 4.41 -2.56 -6.58
N ALA A 44 5.58 -3.08 -6.98
CA ALA A 44 5.74 -4.39 -7.58
C ALA A 44 6.60 -5.29 -6.71
N LYS A 45 6.21 -6.56 -6.56
CA LYS A 45 6.98 -7.55 -5.79
C LYS A 45 7.25 -8.81 -6.62
N ASN A 46 8.52 -9.15 -6.77
CA ASN A 46 8.95 -10.35 -7.48
C ASN A 46 8.68 -11.61 -6.65
N GLY A 47 8.20 -12.68 -7.29
CA GLY A 47 8.00 -13.99 -6.66
C GLY A 47 6.84 -14.04 -5.67
N ALA A 48 6.05 -12.97 -5.55
CA ALA A 48 4.84 -12.94 -4.74
C ALA A 48 3.61 -13.34 -5.58
N ARG A 49 2.61 -13.90 -4.91
CA ARG A 49 1.29 -14.15 -5.47
C ARG A 49 0.24 -13.54 -4.56
N TYR A 50 -0.55 -12.62 -5.10
CA TYR A 50 -1.63 -11.93 -4.40
C TYR A 50 -2.97 -12.25 -5.05
N TRP A 51 -4.06 -11.88 -4.40
CA TRP A 51 -5.42 -12.05 -4.90
C TRP A 51 -6.28 -10.85 -4.51
N GLY A 52 -7.38 -10.65 -5.24
CA GLY A 52 -8.33 -9.57 -4.99
C GLY A 52 -8.74 -9.47 -3.52
N GLY A 53 -8.51 -8.31 -2.91
CA GLY A 53 -8.89 -8.04 -1.53
C GLY A 53 -7.99 -8.62 -0.44
N CYS A 54 -6.81 -9.16 -0.79
CA CYS A 54 -5.84 -9.58 0.21
C CYS A 54 -5.33 -8.40 1.05
N TRP A 55 -4.90 -8.68 2.29
CA TRP A 55 -4.25 -7.67 3.12
C TRP A 55 -2.73 -7.81 3.08
N LEU A 56 -2.03 -6.68 3.11
CA LEU A 56 -0.58 -6.61 3.07
C LEU A 56 -0.09 -5.64 4.14
N SER A 57 0.98 -6.01 4.85
CA SER A 57 1.67 -5.08 5.73
C SER A 57 2.78 -4.39 4.96
N VAL A 58 2.95 -3.10 5.21
CA VAL A 58 3.89 -2.25 4.50
C VAL A 58 4.83 -1.60 5.49
N ALA A 59 6.12 -1.58 5.17
CA ALA A 59 7.11 -0.86 5.97
C ALA A 59 7.88 0.12 5.10
N THR A 60 8.23 1.27 5.67
CA THR A 60 9.16 2.22 5.06
C THR A 60 9.84 3.05 6.12
N LEU A 61 11.14 3.31 5.95
CA LEU A 61 11.90 4.17 6.85
C LEU A 61 11.36 5.61 6.86
N ALA A 62 10.70 6.05 5.78
CA ALA A 62 10.06 7.36 5.71
C ALA A 62 8.94 7.51 6.76
N ALA A 63 8.27 6.42 7.13
CA ALA A 63 7.23 6.39 8.17
C ALA A 63 7.79 6.14 9.58
N LYS A 64 9.12 6.01 9.74
CA LYS A 64 9.84 5.78 11.01
C LYS A 64 9.28 4.64 11.88
N SER A 65 8.71 3.62 11.25
CA SER A 65 8.08 2.49 11.94
C SER A 65 8.42 1.18 11.23
N PRO A 66 8.71 0.10 11.99
CA PRO A 66 9.23 -1.14 11.42
C PRO A 66 8.20 -1.86 10.53
N ILE A 67 6.90 -1.82 10.85
CA ILE A 67 5.83 -2.49 10.10
C ILE A 67 4.50 -1.74 10.33
N SER A 68 3.72 -1.49 9.27
CA SER A 68 2.35 -1.00 9.38
C SER A 68 1.38 -2.09 9.85
N HIS A 69 0.19 -1.70 10.31
CA HIS A 69 -0.93 -2.64 10.34
C HIS A 69 -1.25 -3.14 8.91
N PRO A 70 -1.86 -4.32 8.76
CA PRO A 70 -2.26 -4.81 7.43
C PRO A 70 -3.24 -3.83 6.77
N PHE A 71 -2.98 -3.51 5.51
CA PHE A 71 -3.84 -2.71 4.66
C PHE A 71 -4.40 -3.56 3.53
N THR A 72 -5.64 -3.28 3.13
CA THR A 72 -6.17 -3.76 1.85
C THR A 72 -5.42 -3.08 0.71
N ALA A 73 -5.03 -3.87 -0.29
CA ALA A 73 -4.36 -3.36 -1.48
C ALA A 73 -5.22 -3.62 -2.72
N ILE A 74 -5.13 -2.72 -3.69
CA ILE A 74 -5.68 -2.91 -5.03
C ILE A 74 -4.66 -3.77 -5.78
N VAL A 75 -4.99 -5.04 -6.01
CA VAL A 75 -4.14 -5.97 -6.75
C VAL A 75 -4.41 -5.75 -8.23
N GLN A 76 -3.48 -5.05 -8.89
CA GLN A 76 -3.55 -4.78 -10.34
C GLN A 76 -3.04 -5.97 -11.16
N HIS A 77 -2.15 -6.78 -10.58
CA HIS A 77 -1.67 -8.03 -11.18
C HIS A 77 -1.28 -9.00 -10.07
N CYS A 78 -1.78 -10.23 -10.15
CA CYS A 78 -1.63 -11.21 -9.08
C CYS A 78 -0.21 -11.76 -8.92
N GLY A 79 0.62 -11.70 -9.96
CA GLY A 79 1.96 -12.27 -9.97
C GLY A 79 2.01 -13.81 -9.96
N GLY A 80 3.17 -14.36 -10.32
CA GLY A 80 3.48 -15.80 -10.18
C GLY A 80 2.90 -16.73 -11.26
N VAL A 81 1.78 -16.39 -11.90
CA VAL A 81 1.16 -17.22 -12.96
C VAL A 81 1.94 -17.13 -14.28
N ASP A 82 2.40 -15.93 -14.62
CA ASP A 82 3.06 -15.57 -15.88
C ASP A 82 4.54 -15.17 -15.70
N LYS A 83 5.11 -15.49 -14.52
CA LYS A 83 6.45 -15.05 -14.06
C LYS A 83 6.62 -13.52 -13.96
N GLN A 84 5.54 -12.74 -14.10
CA GLN A 84 5.59 -11.30 -13.86
C GLN A 84 5.48 -11.00 -12.36
N PRO A 85 6.04 -9.87 -11.89
CA PRO A 85 5.86 -9.43 -10.52
C PRO A 85 4.39 -9.13 -10.23
N ALA A 86 3.96 -9.44 -9.01
CA ALA A 86 2.67 -8.97 -8.51
C ALA A 86 2.71 -7.44 -8.41
N LYS A 87 1.65 -6.76 -8.86
CA LYS A 87 1.50 -5.31 -8.82
C LYS A 87 0.36 -4.93 -7.90
N VAL A 88 0.64 -4.04 -6.96
CA VAL A 88 -0.32 -3.59 -5.96
C VAL A 88 -0.29 -2.09 -5.81
N GLU A 89 -1.44 -1.49 -5.64
CA GLU A 89 -1.61 -0.09 -5.32
C GLU A 89 -2.20 0.05 -3.91
N PHE A 90 -1.59 0.92 -3.12
CA PHE A 90 -2.08 1.28 -1.79
C PHE A 90 -2.64 2.69 -1.82
N ILE A 91 -3.82 2.85 -1.19
CA ILE A 91 -4.42 4.16 -0.93
C ILE A 91 -4.66 4.27 0.56
N TRP A 92 -3.95 5.18 1.22
CA TRP A 92 -4.06 5.39 2.65
C TRP A 92 -4.67 6.74 2.95
N LYS A 93 -5.71 6.77 3.79
CA LYS A 93 -6.19 8.02 4.38
C LYS A 93 -5.19 8.46 5.44
N VAL A 94 -4.70 9.68 5.33
CA VAL A 94 -3.83 10.26 6.36
C VAL A 94 -4.67 10.46 7.62
N ASN A 95 -4.22 9.89 8.73
CA ASN A 95 -4.86 10.11 10.02
C ASN A 95 -3.98 11.04 10.87
N PRO A 96 -4.17 12.37 10.81
CA PRO A 96 -3.40 13.30 11.63
C PRO A 96 -3.66 12.96 13.10
N SER A 97 -2.60 12.71 13.85
CA SER A 97 -2.80 12.24 15.22
C SER A 97 -3.38 13.33 16.10
N ARG A 98 -4.46 13.02 16.83
CA ARG A 98 -4.99 13.88 17.90
C ARG A 98 -4.27 13.67 19.24
N LYS A 99 -3.41 12.66 19.34
CA LYS A 99 -2.61 12.32 20.53
C LYS A 99 -1.14 12.64 20.23
N CYS A 100 -0.31 12.82 21.25
CA CYS A 100 1.12 13.19 21.09
C CYS A 100 2.00 12.15 20.36
N VAL A 101 1.43 11.10 19.76
CA VAL A 101 2.12 10.07 18.99
C VAL A 101 1.60 10.11 17.56
N PRO A 102 2.41 10.49 16.55
CA PRO A 102 1.98 10.55 15.17
C PRO A 102 1.64 9.15 14.63
N THR A 103 0.64 9.06 13.76
CA THR A 103 0.31 7.79 13.10
C THR A 103 1.33 7.45 12.02
N TRP A 104 1.33 6.21 11.55
CA TRP A 104 2.21 5.77 10.45
C TRP A 104 2.02 6.62 9.19
N THR A 105 0.75 6.87 8.80
CA THR A 105 0.40 7.65 7.60
C THR A 105 0.74 9.14 7.75
N ASP A 106 0.62 9.68 8.97
CA ASP A 106 0.94 11.07 9.29
C ASP A 106 2.47 11.31 9.25
N THR A 107 3.22 10.36 9.81
CA THR A 107 4.69 10.37 9.74
C THR A 107 5.19 10.23 8.30
N LEU A 108 4.55 9.35 7.51
CA LEU A 108 4.85 9.19 6.09
C LEU A 108 4.59 10.49 5.33
N LEU A 109 3.41 11.10 5.49
CA LEU A 109 3.06 12.37 4.84
C LEU A 109 4.11 13.44 5.15
N SER A 110 4.41 13.64 6.44
CA SER A 110 5.41 14.61 6.91
C SER A 110 6.80 14.38 6.29
N SER A 111 7.18 13.11 6.07
CA SER A 111 8.45 12.79 5.42
C SER A 111 8.42 13.10 3.93
N LEU A 112 7.31 12.81 3.25
CA LEU A 112 7.15 13.09 1.82
C LEU A 112 7.15 14.59 1.53
N GLU A 113 6.42 15.37 2.34
CA GLU A 113 6.38 16.83 2.24
C GLU A 113 7.77 17.44 2.46
N ARG A 114 8.53 16.95 3.45
CA ARG A 114 9.92 17.40 3.70
C ARG A 114 10.85 17.08 2.54
N THR A 115 10.72 15.90 1.94
CA THR A 115 11.53 15.53 0.77
C THR A 115 11.21 16.43 -0.41
N ALA A 116 9.94 16.72 -0.65
CA ALA A 116 9.50 17.61 -1.71
C ALA A 116 9.93 19.07 -1.51
N SER A 117 9.88 19.61 -0.29
CA SER A 117 10.33 20.98 -0.01
C SER A 117 11.85 21.14 -0.16
N THR A 118 12.60 20.04 -0.07
CA THR A 118 14.05 20.04 -0.28
C THR A 118 14.42 20.00 -1.77
N THR A 119 13.53 19.49 -2.62
CA THR A 119 13.76 19.33 -4.07
C THR A 119 13.06 20.39 -4.93
N ALA A 120 12.03 21.07 -4.41
CA ALA A 120 11.30 22.12 -5.10
C ALA A 120 11.08 23.34 -4.20
N ALA A 121 11.64 24.49 -4.58
CA ALA A 121 11.09 25.78 -4.19
C ALA A 121 9.69 25.91 -4.84
N GLU A 122 8.68 26.14 -4.02
CA GLU A 122 7.32 26.60 -4.42
C GLU A 122 6.61 25.79 -5.52
N ALA A 123 6.09 24.60 -5.20
CA ALA A 123 4.93 24.08 -5.91
C ALA A 123 4.08 23.18 -4.99
N SER A 124 2.80 23.51 -4.87
CA SER A 124 1.77 22.69 -4.22
C SER A 124 1.82 21.25 -4.77
N LEU A 125 2.08 20.26 -3.91
CA LEU A 125 2.27 18.84 -4.26
C LEU A 125 0.97 18.10 -4.59
N VAL A 126 -0.12 18.85 -4.67
CA VAL A 126 -1.48 18.35 -4.84
C VAL A 126 -1.62 17.68 -6.20
N GLY A 127 -1.86 16.37 -6.20
CA GLY A 127 -2.13 15.59 -7.41
C GLY A 127 -0.91 15.33 -8.31
N LYS A 128 0.32 15.58 -7.84
CA LYS A 128 1.55 15.28 -8.58
C LYS A 128 2.42 14.28 -7.81
N PRO A 129 3.19 13.42 -8.52
CA PRO A 129 4.18 12.57 -7.87
C PRO A 129 5.14 13.41 -7.03
N VAL A 130 5.44 12.97 -5.81
CA VAL A 130 6.40 13.66 -4.93
C VAL A 130 7.77 13.68 -5.64
N PRO A 131 8.34 14.85 -5.97
CA PRO A 131 9.59 14.95 -6.69
C PRO A 131 10.73 14.49 -5.78
N SER A 132 11.13 13.23 -5.91
CA SER A 132 12.25 12.66 -5.19
C SER A 132 13.29 12.14 -6.17
N LYS A 133 14.58 12.44 -5.91
CA LYS A 133 15.72 11.87 -6.63
C LYS A 133 15.77 10.33 -6.52
N ALA A 134 15.15 9.77 -5.47
CA ALA A 134 14.86 8.34 -5.33
C ALA A 134 13.62 8.14 -4.45
N PRO A 135 12.54 7.46 -4.91
CA PRO A 135 11.37 7.23 -4.08
C PRO A 135 11.74 6.48 -2.79
N PRO A 136 10.98 6.68 -1.69
CA PRO A 136 11.25 5.96 -0.44
C PRO A 136 11.19 4.46 -0.68
N ARG A 137 12.09 3.71 -0.02
CA ARG A 137 12.09 2.26 -0.09
C ARG A 137 10.92 1.71 0.72
N PHE A 138 10.20 0.76 0.14
CA PHE A 138 9.14 0.02 0.81
C PHE A 138 9.53 -1.44 0.96
N LEU A 139 9.04 -2.06 2.04
CA LEU A 139 9.00 -3.51 2.22
C LEU A 139 7.54 -3.93 2.31
N LEU A 140 7.24 -5.12 1.82
CA LEU A 140 5.91 -5.70 1.83
C LEU A 140 5.96 -7.10 2.43
N THR A 141 5.00 -7.43 3.29
CA THR A 141 4.80 -8.78 3.81
C THR A 141 3.33 -9.18 3.71
N GLY A 142 3.08 -10.49 3.71
CA GLY A 142 1.78 -11.08 3.40
C GLY A 142 1.82 -11.84 2.08
N PRO A 143 0.67 -12.28 1.56
CA PRO A 143 -0.69 -11.83 1.89
C PRO A 143 -1.22 -12.39 3.22
N TYR A 144 -1.91 -11.53 3.98
CA TYR A 144 -2.60 -11.87 5.22
C TYR A 144 -4.09 -12.00 4.98
N GLY A 145 -4.57 -13.21 4.67
CA GLY A 145 -6.00 -13.45 4.45
C GLY A 145 -6.66 -12.41 3.52
N GLY A 146 -7.96 -12.23 3.68
CA GLY A 146 -8.79 -11.38 2.84
C GLY A 146 -9.99 -12.20 2.42
N GLY A 147 -11.15 -11.91 3.01
CA GLY A 147 -12.39 -12.69 2.87
C GLY A 147 -13.06 -12.61 1.49
N LEU A 148 -12.29 -12.33 0.44
CA LEU A 148 -12.76 -12.10 -0.92
C LEU A 148 -12.10 -13.04 -1.95
N GLY A 149 -11.32 -14.04 -1.49
CA GLY A 149 -10.90 -15.13 -2.35
C GLY A 149 -12.10 -16.03 -2.72
N GLY A 150 -12.19 -16.46 -3.98
CA GLY A 150 -13.23 -17.39 -4.45
C GLY A 150 -14.54 -16.73 -4.90
N LEU A 151 -14.53 -15.43 -5.22
CA LEU A 151 -15.71 -14.72 -5.75
C LEU A 151 -15.95 -14.95 -7.24
N GLU A 152 -15.06 -15.69 -7.92
CA GLU A 152 -15.10 -15.95 -9.37
C GLU A 152 -16.36 -16.70 -9.82
N GLU A 153 -16.98 -17.47 -8.91
CA GLU A 153 -18.19 -18.25 -9.22
C GLU A 153 -19.49 -17.44 -9.06
N LEU A 154 -19.41 -16.19 -8.58
CA LEU A 154 -20.59 -15.36 -8.36
C LEU A 154 -20.91 -14.52 -9.60
N SER A 155 -22.13 -14.67 -10.12
CA SER A 155 -22.61 -13.92 -11.29
C SER A 155 -22.85 -12.44 -11.02
N VAL A 156 -23.08 -12.06 -9.76
CA VAL A 156 -23.33 -10.67 -9.34
C VAL A 156 -22.61 -10.40 -8.03
N LEU A 157 -21.84 -9.31 -8.00
CA LEU A 157 -21.16 -8.80 -6.81
C LEU A 157 -21.68 -7.40 -6.49
N VAL A 158 -22.10 -7.19 -5.24
CA VAL A 158 -22.53 -5.87 -4.75
C VAL A 158 -21.52 -5.40 -3.70
N PHE A 159 -20.89 -4.24 -3.97
CA PHE A 159 -19.91 -3.64 -3.06
C PHE A 159 -20.53 -2.44 -2.34
N ILE A 160 -20.48 -2.45 -1.02
CA ILE A 160 -20.85 -1.30 -0.18
C ILE A 160 -19.55 -0.78 0.45
N THR A 161 -19.13 0.41 0.02
CA THR A 161 -17.79 0.93 0.33
C THR A 161 -17.84 2.39 0.80
N ALA A 162 -16.90 2.78 1.67
CA ALA A 162 -16.72 4.17 2.08
C ALA A 162 -15.23 4.50 2.22
N GLY A 163 -14.81 5.67 1.71
CA GLY A 163 -13.41 6.11 1.75
C GLY A 163 -12.45 5.07 1.17
N VAL A 164 -11.34 4.79 1.88
CA VAL A 164 -10.36 3.76 1.48
C VAL A 164 -10.91 2.32 1.50
N GLY A 165 -12.11 2.11 2.06
CA GLY A 165 -12.80 0.82 2.00
C GLY A 165 -13.22 0.39 0.59
N ILE A 166 -13.03 1.25 -0.43
CA ILE A 166 -13.18 0.89 -1.86
C ILE A 166 -12.08 -0.06 -2.35
N THR A 167 -10.92 -0.08 -1.69
CA THR A 167 -9.73 -0.81 -2.15
C THR A 167 -9.97 -2.31 -2.41
N PRO A 168 -10.74 -3.08 -1.62
CA PRO A 168 -10.99 -4.49 -1.92
C PRO A 168 -11.89 -4.67 -3.15
N ALA A 169 -12.88 -3.81 -3.33
CA ALA A 169 -13.77 -3.85 -4.51
C ALA A 169 -12.99 -3.54 -5.79
N ALA A 170 -12.18 -2.47 -5.76
CA ALA A 170 -11.29 -2.14 -6.86
C ALA A 170 -10.31 -3.28 -7.15
N SER A 171 -9.75 -3.92 -6.12
CA SER A 171 -8.86 -5.08 -6.22
C SER A 171 -9.53 -6.26 -6.95
N VAL A 172 -10.77 -6.60 -6.59
CA VAL A 172 -11.53 -7.70 -7.24
C VAL A 172 -11.86 -7.37 -8.69
N ILE A 173 -12.26 -6.13 -8.98
CA ILE A 173 -12.58 -5.70 -10.35
C ILE A 173 -11.33 -5.68 -11.23
N SER A 174 -10.20 -5.19 -10.72
CA SER A 174 -8.94 -5.14 -11.45
C SER A 174 -8.28 -6.51 -11.63
N ALA A 175 -8.39 -7.41 -10.65
CA ALA A 175 -7.83 -8.76 -10.74
C ALA A 175 -8.67 -9.72 -11.57
N GLY A 176 -9.96 -9.41 -11.81
CA GLY A 176 -10.86 -10.18 -12.66
C GLY A 176 -10.80 -9.84 -14.16
N GLN A 177 -9.88 -8.95 -14.56
CA GLN A 177 -9.55 -8.63 -15.96
C GLN A 177 -8.21 -9.26 -16.34
#